data_AF-A0A1Q9K3H4-F1
#
_entry.id   AF-A0A1Q9K3H4-F1
#
_cell.length_a   1.000
_cell.length_b   1.000
_cell.length_c   1.000
_cell.angle_alpha   90.00
_cell.angle_beta   90.00
_cell.angle_gamma   90.00
#
_symmetry.space_group_name_H-M   'P 1'
#
loop_
_entity.id
_entity.type
_entity.pdbx_description
1 polymer ?
#
loop_
_entity_poly.entity_id
_entity_poly.type
_entity_poly.pdbx_seq_one_letter_code
_entity_poly.pdbx_strand_id
1 'polypeptide(L)'
;MKYLFMIKNVTNLIRRHPILVCIMIVQVAIVLSLAGLMTEDGKRLETNAEAYAETYGNKYYYTVNEGTTDLFYYTYLEKENEEGFHTLNRMKQAFYEESSFRYISIAHQPVDLWGKEMNHKFLYGYESGEYESSISEEEDTTRYFIKSLQVSEDFFDEFDIKVEKGNGFKESDYVYKRGKPIPVILGSDYEGSLQIGDTLEGEYLFEKTEFKVVGMLSKQSFYYDTLSESLESTARYMIIPVQESEQATEHAKIMNLQQIAGVIISEQGYLKVKEQVDKLIEEEKAEDFGVYIKEPEDGAASILDDYSSMTKEVEKQFMVILGITLLFVCLSTIYTLYGFMKEERERYGIEMLCGASVWDIVSDIMLLDIIIMTAGVMVSLAVMGICQCSMKNVIWVILIAIGIILAETIYMMYQLLHFEVKDLIGGAE
;
A
#
# COMPACT_ATOMS: atom_id res chain seq x y z
N MET A 1 -21.91 -16.38 51.93
CA MET A 1 -22.08 -15.04 52.52
C MET A 1 -20.99 -14.07 52.05
N LYS A 2 -19.70 -14.46 52.10
CA LYS A 2 -18.55 -13.65 51.62
C LYS A 2 -18.66 -13.15 50.16
N TYR A 3 -18.96 -14.02 49.19
CA TYR A 3 -19.12 -13.62 47.78
C TYR A 3 -20.27 -12.63 47.51
N LEU A 4 -21.38 -12.75 48.24
CA LEU A 4 -22.50 -11.81 48.13
C LEU A 4 -22.13 -10.40 48.62
N PHE A 5 -21.24 -10.32 49.60
CA PHE A 5 -20.71 -9.06 50.11
C PHE A 5 -19.76 -8.41 49.10
N MET A 6 -18.82 -9.19 48.55
CA MET A 6 -17.90 -8.78 47.48
C MET A 6 -18.66 -8.25 46.24
N ILE A 7 -19.66 -8.99 45.75
CA ILE A 7 -20.47 -8.55 44.59
C ILE A 7 -21.20 -7.24 44.90
N LYS A 8 -21.75 -7.09 46.11
CA LYS A 8 -22.42 -5.85 46.54
C LYS A 8 -21.44 -4.67 46.59
N ASN A 9 -20.21 -4.90 47.05
CA ASN A 9 -19.16 -3.88 47.11
C ASN A 9 -18.76 -3.40 45.71
N VAL A 10 -18.48 -4.35 44.81
CA VAL A 10 -18.15 -4.03 43.41
C VAL A 10 -19.30 -3.31 42.71
N THR A 11 -20.54 -3.75 42.94
CA THR A 11 -21.72 -3.07 42.36
C THR A 11 -21.86 -1.63 42.87
N ASN A 12 -21.55 -1.37 44.14
CA ASN A 12 -21.56 -0.02 44.69
C ASN A 12 -20.47 0.87 44.09
N LEU A 13 -19.25 0.34 43.90
CA LEU A 13 -18.14 1.03 43.23
C LEU A 13 -18.50 1.42 41.79
N ILE A 14 -19.07 0.48 41.02
CA ILE A 14 -19.52 0.74 39.64
C ILE A 14 -20.60 1.83 39.61
N ARG A 15 -21.54 1.82 40.57
CA ARG A 15 -22.61 2.81 40.65
C ARG A 15 -22.13 4.20 41.05
N ARG A 16 -21.06 4.30 41.86
CA ARG A 16 -20.44 5.57 42.23
C ARG A 16 -19.67 6.19 41.07
N HIS A 17 -18.97 5.35 40.29
CA HIS A 17 -18.06 5.80 39.22
C HIS A 17 -18.41 5.23 37.84
N PRO A 18 -19.66 5.37 37.34
CA PRO A 18 -20.08 4.71 36.11
C PRO A 18 -19.32 5.20 34.88
N ILE A 19 -18.95 6.48 34.85
CA ILE A 19 -18.22 7.09 33.73
C ILE A 19 -16.79 6.54 33.66
N LEU A 20 -16.08 6.46 34.79
CA LEU A 20 -14.72 5.93 34.83
C LEU A 20 -14.68 4.45 34.42
N VAL A 21 -15.62 3.65 34.92
CA VAL A 21 -15.75 2.22 34.54
C VAL A 21 -16.04 2.09 33.04
N CYS A 22 -16.90 2.94 32.48
CA CYS A 22 -17.18 2.94 31.04
C CYS A 22 -15.94 3.29 30.22
N ILE A 23 -15.18 4.31 30.63
CA ILE A 23 -13.93 4.71 29.97
C ILE A 23 -12.93 3.54 29.97
N MET A 24 -12.74 2.86 31.11
CA MET A 24 -11.84 1.71 31.21
C MET A 24 -12.27 0.57 30.26
N ILE A 25 -13.56 0.25 30.20
CA ILE A 25 -14.10 -0.78 29.28
C ILE A 25 -13.80 -0.39 27.82
N VAL A 26 -14.03 0.87 27.46
CA VAL A 26 -13.78 1.36 26.08
C VAL A 26 -12.30 1.33 25.75
N GLN A 27 -11.42 1.75 26.66
CA GLN A 27 -9.96 1.72 26.46
C GLN A 27 -9.46 0.29 26.23
N VAL A 28 -9.90 -0.65 27.06
CA VAL A 28 -9.58 -2.08 26.90
C VAL A 28 -10.12 -2.61 25.56
N ALA A 29 -11.38 -2.29 25.22
CA ALA A 29 -11.98 -2.74 23.98
C ALA A 29 -11.22 -2.23 22.75
N ILE A 30 -10.85 -0.95 22.72
CA ILE A 30 -10.11 -0.35 21.60
C ILE A 30 -8.75 -1.02 21.46
N VAL A 31 -7.97 -1.11 22.54
CA VAL A 31 -6.59 -1.61 22.45
C VAL A 31 -6.52 -3.08 22.08
N LEU A 32 -7.43 -3.90 22.61
CA LEU A 32 -7.51 -5.33 22.27
C LEU A 32 -8.02 -5.55 20.83
N SER A 33 -8.96 -4.72 20.36
CA SER A 33 -9.42 -4.78 18.96
C SER A 33 -8.30 -4.42 17.99
N LEU A 34 -7.56 -3.35 18.28
CA LEU A 34 -6.41 -2.94 17.47
C LEU A 34 -5.33 -4.04 17.44
N ALA A 35 -5.01 -4.63 18.59
CA ALA A 35 -4.04 -5.73 18.68
C ALA A 35 -4.46 -6.94 17.84
N GLY A 36 -5.74 -7.32 17.89
CA GLY A 36 -6.29 -8.42 17.10
C GLY A 36 -6.26 -8.16 15.60
N LEU A 37 -6.69 -6.98 15.16
CA LEU A 37 -6.76 -6.60 13.75
C LEU A 37 -5.37 -6.50 13.12
N MET A 38 -4.42 -5.83 13.80
CA MET A 38 -3.07 -5.64 13.26
C MET A 38 -2.32 -6.95 13.06
N THR A 39 -2.49 -7.90 13.98
CA THR A 39 -1.85 -9.22 13.87
C THR A 39 -2.49 -10.07 12.76
N GLU A 40 -3.76 -9.82 12.40
CA GLU A 40 -4.43 -10.47 11.27
C GLU A 40 -3.96 -9.87 9.95
N ASP A 41 -3.93 -8.55 9.85
CA ASP A 41 -3.48 -7.86 8.66
C ASP A 41 -2.00 -8.16 8.36
N GLY A 42 -1.13 -8.17 9.37
CA GLY A 42 0.28 -8.57 9.21
C GLY A 42 0.44 -9.98 8.65
N LYS A 43 -0.35 -10.95 9.15
CA LYS A 43 -0.33 -12.33 8.61
C LYS A 43 -0.89 -12.41 7.19
N ARG A 44 -1.97 -11.69 6.89
CA ARG A 44 -2.54 -11.64 5.54
C ARG A 44 -1.53 -11.06 4.55
N LEU A 45 -0.79 -10.04 4.97
CA LEU A 45 0.29 -9.44 4.19
C LEU A 45 1.45 -10.42 3.98
N GLU A 46 1.89 -11.13 5.02
CA GLU A 46 2.92 -12.16 4.92
C GLU A 46 2.49 -13.30 4.00
N THR A 47 1.26 -13.81 4.14
CA THR A 47 0.70 -14.84 3.25
C THR A 47 0.57 -14.36 1.81
N ASN A 48 0.18 -13.10 1.59
CA ASN A 48 0.10 -12.52 0.25
C ASN A 48 1.50 -12.35 -0.36
N ALA A 49 2.48 -11.93 0.42
CA ALA A 49 3.87 -11.84 -0.01
C ALA A 49 4.47 -13.22 -0.30
N GLU A 50 4.18 -14.24 0.52
CA GLU A 50 4.56 -15.63 0.27
C GLU A 50 3.87 -16.20 -0.96
N ALA A 51 2.57 -15.99 -1.14
CA ALA A 51 1.83 -16.42 -2.33
C ALA A 51 2.34 -15.72 -3.59
N TYR A 52 2.71 -14.44 -3.50
CA TYR A 52 3.35 -13.71 -4.59
C TYR A 52 4.74 -14.30 -4.89
N ALA A 53 5.56 -14.59 -3.87
CA ALA A 53 6.85 -15.24 -4.03
C ALA A 53 6.75 -16.65 -4.63
N GLU A 54 5.77 -17.46 -4.20
CA GLU A 54 5.52 -18.79 -4.74
C GLU A 54 5.00 -18.76 -6.18
N THR A 55 4.19 -17.76 -6.53
CA THR A 55 3.59 -17.63 -7.87
C THR A 55 4.57 -17.03 -8.87
N TYR A 56 5.39 -16.06 -8.45
CA TYR A 56 6.20 -15.24 -9.36
C TYR A 56 7.71 -15.41 -9.19
N GLY A 57 8.22 -16.07 -8.14
CA GLY A 57 9.66 -16.29 -7.90
C GLY A 57 10.45 -15.03 -7.51
N ASN A 58 11.76 -15.17 -7.29
CA ASN A 58 12.69 -14.04 -7.10
C ASN A 58 12.99 -13.39 -8.45
N LYS A 59 12.04 -12.61 -8.96
CA LYS A 59 12.21 -11.81 -10.19
C LYS A 59 12.80 -10.46 -9.85
N TYR A 60 13.80 -10.06 -10.64
CA TYR A 60 14.34 -8.71 -10.67
C TYR A 60 13.78 -7.96 -11.85
N TYR A 61 13.55 -6.67 -11.64
CA TYR A 61 12.98 -5.76 -12.63
C TYR A 61 14.04 -4.73 -12.98
N TYR A 62 14.36 -4.62 -14.25
CA TYR A 62 15.39 -3.74 -14.75
C TYR A 62 14.82 -2.78 -15.79
N THR A 63 15.05 -1.48 -15.58
CA THR A 63 14.64 -0.46 -16.54
C THR A 63 15.52 -0.52 -17.78
N VAL A 64 14.88 -0.59 -18.95
CA VAL A 64 15.50 -0.33 -20.24
C VAL A 64 15.12 1.08 -20.65
N ASN A 65 16.11 1.87 -21.02
CA ASN A 65 15.94 3.23 -21.55
C ASN A 65 16.82 3.43 -22.77
N GLU A 66 16.58 4.54 -23.46
CA GLU A 66 17.46 5.03 -24.51
C GLU A 66 18.09 6.37 -24.08
N GLY A 67 19.31 6.60 -24.56
CA GLY A 67 20.10 7.81 -24.31
C GLY A 67 20.56 8.43 -25.62
N THR A 68 19.68 8.43 -26.63
CA THR A 68 19.99 8.91 -27.98
C THR A 68 20.49 10.34 -27.92
N THR A 69 21.65 10.59 -28.55
CA THR A 69 22.18 11.95 -28.63
C THR A 69 21.32 12.83 -29.54
N ASP A 70 21.19 14.12 -29.24
CA ASP A 70 20.45 15.07 -30.10
C ASP A 70 20.87 14.97 -31.58
N LEU A 71 22.17 14.84 -31.84
CA LEU A 71 22.70 14.72 -33.20
C LEU A 71 22.16 13.48 -33.91
N PHE A 72 22.16 12.33 -33.23
CA PHE A 72 21.63 11.09 -33.79
C PHE A 72 20.11 11.13 -33.89
N TYR A 73 19.42 11.72 -32.92
CA TYR A 73 17.96 11.87 -32.92
C TYR A 73 17.48 12.58 -34.20
N TYR A 74 18.05 13.74 -34.54
CA TYR A 74 17.66 14.45 -35.76
C TYR A 74 18.00 13.65 -37.03
N THR A 75 19.14 12.94 -37.05
CA THR A 75 19.53 12.06 -38.16
C THR A 75 18.57 10.87 -38.30
N TYR A 76 18.09 10.32 -37.19
CA TYR A 76 17.12 9.24 -37.15
C TYR A 76 15.76 9.68 -37.72
N LEU A 77 15.33 10.90 -37.41
CA LEU A 77 14.08 11.46 -37.91
C LEU A 77 14.11 11.84 -39.40
N GLU A 78 15.29 11.97 -40.02
CA GLU A 78 15.40 12.25 -41.46
C GLU A 78 14.59 11.24 -42.27
N LYS A 79 13.86 11.72 -43.28
CA LYS A 79 12.93 10.90 -44.06
C LYS A 79 13.63 9.73 -44.75
N GLU A 80 14.87 9.94 -45.17
CA GLU A 80 15.71 8.97 -45.87
C GLU A 80 16.19 7.83 -44.96
N ASN A 81 16.16 8.02 -43.63
CA ASN A 81 16.67 7.05 -42.66
C ASN A 81 15.63 5.98 -42.30
N GLU A 82 15.21 5.17 -43.27
CA GLU A 82 14.32 4.03 -43.02
C GLU A 82 15.04 2.91 -42.27
N GLU A 83 16.34 2.74 -42.50
CA GLU A 83 17.13 1.67 -41.86
C GLU A 83 17.16 1.82 -40.34
N GLY A 84 17.36 3.03 -39.81
CA GLY A 84 17.32 3.24 -38.36
C GLY A 84 15.99 2.79 -37.74
N PHE A 85 14.87 3.06 -38.41
CA PHE A 85 13.55 2.60 -37.95
C PHE A 85 13.47 1.06 -37.94
N HIS A 86 14.01 0.39 -38.95
CA HIS A 86 14.05 -1.06 -38.98
C HIS A 86 15.01 -1.65 -37.95
N THR A 87 16.17 -1.04 -37.72
CA THR A 87 17.13 -1.42 -36.67
C THR A 87 16.45 -1.44 -35.31
N LEU A 88 15.77 -0.36 -34.94
CA LEU A 88 15.16 -0.28 -33.62
C LEU A 88 13.94 -1.22 -33.48
N ASN A 89 13.19 -1.47 -34.55
CA ASN A 89 12.17 -2.52 -34.56
C ASN A 89 12.75 -3.92 -34.35
N ARG A 90 13.87 -4.26 -35.03
CA ARG A 90 14.54 -5.54 -34.81
C ARG A 90 15.08 -5.66 -33.40
N MET A 91 15.64 -4.57 -32.85
CA MET A 91 16.10 -4.52 -31.46
C MET A 91 14.97 -4.82 -30.47
N LYS A 92 13.82 -4.17 -30.63
CA LYS A 92 12.64 -4.41 -29.79
C LYS A 92 12.13 -5.85 -29.93
N GLN A 93 12.12 -6.39 -31.16
CA GLN A 93 11.74 -7.77 -31.41
C GLN A 93 12.72 -8.76 -30.76
N ALA A 94 14.02 -8.50 -30.82
CA ALA A 94 15.04 -9.31 -30.18
C ALA A 94 14.85 -9.37 -28.65
N PHE A 95 14.42 -8.27 -28.02
CA PHE A 95 14.03 -8.29 -26.60
C PHE A 95 12.78 -9.15 -26.32
N TYR A 96 11.76 -9.11 -27.19
CA TYR A 96 10.58 -9.96 -27.02
C TYR A 96 10.85 -11.45 -27.27
N GLU A 97 11.83 -11.78 -28.11
CA GLU A 97 12.19 -13.16 -28.47
C GLU A 97 13.25 -13.78 -27.56
N GLU A 98 13.90 -12.99 -26.70
CA GLU A 98 14.92 -13.50 -25.78
C GLU A 98 14.30 -14.47 -24.75
N SER A 99 15.02 -15.56 -24.52
CA SER A 99 14.61 -16.66 -23.64
C SER A 99 15.14 -16.52 -22.21
N SER A 100 16.22 -15.75 -22.02
CA SER A 100 16.90 -15.58 -20.73
C SER A 100 16.21 -14.59 -19.79
N PHE A 101 15.36 -13.73 -20.34
CA PHE A 101 14.54 -12.77 -19.61
C PHE A 101 13.26 -12.48 -20.40
N ARG A 102 12.29 -11.85 -19.74
CA ARG A 102 11.07 -11.34 -20.39
C ARG A 102 11.14 -9.82 -20.49
N TYR A 103 10.71 -9.26 -21.60
CA TYR A 103 10.68 -7.82 -21.83
C TYR A 103 9.24 -7.31 -21.97
N ILE A 104 8.91 -6.21 -21.31
CA ILE A 104 7.62 -5.53 -21.39
C ILE A 104 7.89 -4.07 -21.77
N SER A 105 7.31 -3.61 -22.88
CA SER A 105 7.39 -2.19 -23.24
C SER A 105 6.43 -1.40 -22.36
N ILE A 106 6.99 -0.40 -21.67
CA ILE A 106 6.29 0.52 -20.78
C ILE A 106 6.92 1.89 -20.97
N ALA A 107 6.17 2.83 -21.55
CA ALA A 107 6.60 4.21 -21.66
C ALA A 107 5.68 5.15 -20.87
N HIS A 108 6.27 6.25 -20.40
CA HIS A 108 5.64 7.24 -19.53
C HIS A 108 5.45 8.56 -20.27
N GLN A 109 4.85 8.52 -21.46
CA GLN A 109 4.58 9.71 -22.25
C GLN A 109 3.22 10.31 -21.89
N PRO A 110 3.16 11.56 -21.42
CA PRO A 110 1.90 12.25 -21.26
C PRO A 110 1.15 12.38 -22.58
N VAL A 111 -0.16 12.17 -22.53
CA VAL A 111 -1.07 12.41 -23.64
C VAL A 111 -1.64 13.83 -23.50
N ASP A 112 -1.63 14.61 -24.57
CA ASP A 112 -2.20 15.95 -24.56
C ASP A 112 -3.68 15.90 -25.00
N LEU A 113 -4.59 16.30 -24.11
CA LEU A 113 -6.02 16.38 -24.38
C LEU A 113 -6.49 17.83 -24.48
N TRP A 114 -7.47 18.08 -25.36
CA TRP A 114 -7.96 19.41 -25.64
C TRP A 114 -9.39 19.65 -25.17
N GLY A 115 -9.66 20.88 -24.74
CA GLY A 115 -11.00 21.47 -24.62
C GLY A 115 -11.88 20.96 -23.47
N LYS A 116 -11.73 19.71 -23.03
CA LYS A 116 -12.41 19.17 -21.84
C LYS A 116 -11.57 19.43 -20.60
N GLU A 117 -12.13 20.15 -19.64
CA GLU A 117 -11.49 20.38 -18.36
C GLU A 117 -11.23 19.04 -17.64
N MET A 118 -9.97 18.83 -17.26
CA MET A 118 -9.53 17.63 -16.57
C MET A 118 -9.21 17.94 -15.11
N ASN A 119 -9.64 17.05 -14.21
CA ASN A 119 -9.29 17.18 -12.80
C ASN A 119 -7.78 17.11 -12.63
N HIS A 120 -7.20 18.02 -11.85
CA HIS A 120 -5.76 18.17 -11.68
C HIS A 120 -5.06 16.88 -11.22
N LYS A 121 -5.78 15.99 -10.50
CA LYS A 121 -5.24 14.69 -10.07
C LYS A 121 -4.82 13.76 -11.22
N PHE A 122 -5.32 13.99 -12.43
CA PHE A 122 -5.01 13.20 -13.63
C PHE A 122 -3.84 13.76 -14.44
N LEU A 123 -3.36 14.95 -14.09
CA LEU A 123 -2.33 15.63 -14.84
C LEU A 123 -0.95 15.08 -14.47
N TYR A 124 -0.06 15.10 -15.45
CA TYR A 124 1.35 14.79 -15.21
C TYR A 124 1.95 15.78 -14.20
N GLY A 125 2.84 15.33 -13.32
CA GLY A 125 3.43 16.15 -12.26
C GLY A 125 2.53 16.42 -11.05
N TYR A 126 1.32 15.85 -10.98
CA TYR A 126 0.46 16.01 -9.82
C TYR A 126 1.10 15.49 -8.52
N GLU A 127 1.78 14.35 -8.57
CA GLU A 127 2.41 13.75 -7.40
C GLU A 127 3.56 14.59 -6.83
N SER A 128 4.26 15.37 -7.67
CA SER A 128 5.30 16.31 -7.25
C SER A 128 4.75 17.70 -6.89
N GLY A 129 3.44 17.93 -7.07
CA GLY A 129 2.81 19.24 -6.87
C GLY A 129 3.14 20.25 -7.98
N GLU A 130 3.49 19.78 -9.17
CA GLU A 130 3.90 20.59 -10.33
C GLU A 130 2.91 20.50 -11.51
N TYR A 131 1.65 20.14 -11.24
CA TYR A 131 0.64 19.89 -12.29
C TYR A 131 0.27 21.13 -13.09
N GLU A 132 0.53 22.35 -12.58
CA GLU A 132 0.24 23.59 -13.31
C GLU A 132 1.04 23.67 -14.63
N SER A 133 2.23 23.07 -14.69
CA SER A 133 3.02 22.96 -15.91
C SER A 133 2.39 22.05 -16.98
N SER A 134 1.45 21.21 -16.56
CA SER A 134 0.68 20.29 -17.40
C SER A 134 -0.64 20.90 -17.91
N ILE A 135 -0.81 22.22 -17.75
CA ILE A 135 -1.93 22.97 -18.32
C ILE A 135 -1.34 24.07 -19.22
N SER A 136 -1.71 24.06 -20.49
CA SER A 136 -1.32 25.11 -21.44
C SER A 136 -2.56 25.76 -22.03
N GLU A 137 -2.73 27.07 -21.79
CA GLU A 137 -3.77 27.87 -22.42
C GLU A 137 -3.27 28.36 -23.78
N GLU A 138 -3.90 27.89 -24.87
CA GLU A 138 -3.70 28.43 -26.22
C GLU A 138 -4.90 29.31 -26.61
N GLU A 139 -4.77 30.06 -27.72
CA GLU A 139 -5.79 31.04 -28.15
C GLU A 139 -7.19 30.41 -28.35
N ASP A 140 -7.25 29.17 -28.83
CA ASP A 140 -8.51 28.49 -29.22
C ASP A 140 -8.88 27.29 -28.32
N THR A 141 -7.98 26.83 -27.45
CA THR A 141 -8.23 25.67 -26.57
C THR A 141 -7.29 25.64 -25.38
N THR A 142 -7.71 24.99 -24.30
CA THR A 142 -6.82 24.57 -23.22
C THR A 142 -6.33 23.14 -23.49
N ARG A 143 -5.03 22.93 -23.27
CA ARG A 143 -4.31 21.66 -23.42
C ARG A 143 -3.98 21.11 -22.04
N TYR A 144 -4.26 19.82 -21.82
CA TYR A 144 -4.04 19.13 -20.56
C TYR A 144 -3.13 17.92 -20.79
N PHE A 145 -1.94 17.94 -20.21
CA PHE A 145 -0.99 16.83 -20.29
C PHE A 145 -1.34 15.77 -19.23
N ILE A 146 -1.93 14.67 -19.70
CA ILE A 146 -2.48 13.61 -18.87
C ILE A 146 -1.42 12.58 -18.53
N LYS A 147 -1.36 12.21 -17.25
CA LYS A 147 -0.56 11.10 -16.75
C LYS A 147 -1.00 9.79 -17.43
N SER A 148 -0.11 9.24 -18.25
CA SER A 148 -0.43 8.15 -19.17
C SER A 148 0.67 7.09 -19.22
N LEU A 149 0.29 5.87 -19.59
CA LEU A 149 1.20 4.77 -19.87
C LEU A 149 0.94 4.22 -21.27
N GLN A 150 2.01 3.95 -22.00
CA GLN A 150 1.99 3.14 -23.21
C GLN A 150 2.47 1.76 -22.84
N VAL A 151 1.65 0.72 -23.01
CA VAL A 151 2.00 -0.63 -22.56
C VAL A 151 1.84 -1.70 -23.64
N SER A 152 2.70 -2.72 -23.64
CA SER A 152 2.49 -3.96 -24.38
C SER A 152 1.41 -4.85 -23.72
N GLU A 153 0.97 -5.91 -24.40
CA GLU A 153 -0.04 -6.84 -23.87
C GLU A 153 0.40 -7.51 -22.56
N ASP A 154 1.67 -7.90 -22.50
CA ASP A 154 2.29 -8.57 -21.35
C ASP A 154 2.23 -7.76 -20.04
N PHE A 155 2.03 -6.44 -20.10
CA PHE A 155 1.86 -5.60 -18.92
C PHE A 155 0.66 -6.03 -18.08
N PHE A 156 -0.45 -6.39 -18.74
CA PHE A 156 -1.66 -6.77 -18.02
C PHE A 156 -1.47 -8.09 -17.28
N ASP A 157 -0.76 -9.03 -17.88
CA ASP A 157 -0.51 -10.35 -17.30
C ASP A 157 0.58 -10.34 -16.22
N GLU A 158 1.68 -9.56 -16.39
CA GLU A 158 2.71 -9.50 -15.34
C GLU A 158 2.18 -8.89 -14.04
N PHE A 159 1.42 -7.80 -14.15
CA PHE A 159 0.99 -7.02 -13.00
C PHE A 159 -0.46 -7.31 -12.57
N ASP A 160 -1.08 -8.38 -13.09
CA ASP A 160 -2.47 -8.79 -12.83
C ASP A 160 -3.48 -7.61 -12.98
N ILE A 161 -3.27 -6.78 -14.00
CA ILE A 161 -4.07 -5.58 -14.23
C ILE A 161 -5.40 -5.98 -14.85
N LYS A 162 -6.48 -5.82 -14.07
CA LYS A 162 -7.83 -6.21 -14.48
C LYS A 162 -8.62 -5.04 -15.06
N VAL A 163 -9.19 -5.25 -16.24
CA VAL A 163 -10.23 -4.39 -16.81
C VAL A 163 -11.57 -4.81 -16.23
N GLU A 164 -12.17 -3.96 -15.39
CA GLU A 164 -13.41 -4.28 -14.68
C GLU A 164 -14.67 -3.92 -15.48
N LYS A 165 -14.58 -2.91 -16.35
CA LYS A 165 -15.69 -2.52 -17.24
C LYS A 165 -15.18 -2.32 -18.66
N GLY A 166 -16.00 -2.69 -19.64
CA GLY A 166 -15.68 -2.54 -21.06
C GLY A 166 -14.83 -3.69 -21.59
N ASN A 167 -13.90 -3.38 -22.50
CA ASN A 167 -13.01 -4.35 -23.11
C ASN A 167 -11.55 -3.97 -22.88
N GLY A 168 -10.68 -4.98 -22.78
CA GLY A 168 -9.23 -4.79 -22.94
C GLY A 168 -8.86 -4.47 -24.38
N PHE A 169 -7.57 -4.23 -24.61
CA PHE A 169 -7.03 -4.06 -25.95
C PHE A 169 -7.14 -5.36 -26.76
N LYS A 170 -7.29 -5.21 -28.07
CA LYS A 170 -7.24 -6.30 -29.05
C LYS A 170 -5.89 -6.24 -29.76
N GLU A 171 -5.46 -7.35 -30.35
CA GLU A 171 -4.25 -7.41 -31.18
C GLU A 171 -4.19 -6.29 -32.24
N SER A 172 -5.33 -5.96 -32.87
CA SER A 172 -5.40 -4.88 -33.86
C SER A 172 -5.16 -3.47 -33.31
N ASP A 173 -5.29 -3.29 -32.00
CA ASP A 173 -5.13 -2.00 -31.32
C ASP A 173 -3.64 -1.65 -31.14
N TYR A 174 -2.77 -2.67 -31.15
CA TYR A 174 -1.31 -2.56 -31.16
C TYR A 174 -0.74 -2.24 -32.55
N VAL A 175 -1.59 -2.03 -33.58
CA VAL A 175 -1.15 -1.64 -34.92
C VAL A 175 -1.50 -0.18 -35.18
N TYR A 176 -0.49 0.66 -35.36
CA TYR A 176 -0.66 2.07 -35.66
C TYR A 176 -1.24 2.30 -37.05
N LYS A 177 -2.30 3.11 -37.11
CA LYS A 177 -2.90 3.56 -38.36
C LYS A 177 -3.27 5.03 -38.25
N ARG A 178 -2.62 5.87 -39.07
CA ARG A 178 -2.87 7.31 -39.09
C ARG A 178 -4.36 7.63 -39.26
N GLY A 179 -4.88 8.54 -38.43
CA GLY A 179 -6.27 8.97 -38.45
C GLY A 179 -7.26 7.94 -37.89
N LYS A 180 -6.80 6.83 -37.29
CA LYS A 180 -7.63 5.97 -36.47
C LYS A 180 -7.57 6.41 -35.01
N PRO A 181 -8.71 6.42 -34.29
CA PRO A 181 -8.69 6.69 -32.87
C PRO A 181 -7.84 5.66 -32.11
N ILE A 182 -7.07 6.15 -31.14
CA ILE A 182 -6.30 5.32 -30.20
C ILE A 182 -7.26 4.83 -29.12
N PRO A 183 -7.44 3.51 -28.91
CA PRO A 183 -8.24 3.02 -27.81
C PRO A 183 -7.52 3.27 -26.48
N VAL A 184 -8.26 3.70 -25.48
CA VAL A 184 -7.72 4.00 -24.15
C VAL A 184 -8.49 3.25 -23.07
N ILE A 185 -7.76 2.74 -22.09
CA ILE A 185 -8.31 2.15 -20.88
C ILE A 185 -7.99 3.11 -19.73
N LEU A 186 -9.02 3.53 -19.02
CA LEU A 186 -8.86 4.51 -17.94
C LEU A 186 -8.73 3.82 -16.59
N GLY A 187 -7.89 4.37 -15.73
CA GLY A 187 -7.87 3.99 -14.32
C GLY A 187 -9.21 4.26 -13.62
N SER A 188 -9.44 3.58 -12.50
CA SER A 188 -10.71 3.64 -11.78
C SER A 188 -11.09 5.03 -11.29
N ASP A 189 -10.14 5.95 -11.10
CA ASP A 189 -10.41 7.28 -10.57
C ASP A 189 -11.09 8.21 -11.56
N TYR A 190 -11.10 7.86 -12.85
CA TYR A 190 -11.86 8.54 -13.91
C TYR A 190 -13.36 8.23 -13.86
N GLU A 191 -13.78 7.26 -13.05
CA GLU A 191 -15.19 6.90 -12.88
C GLU A 191 -16.00 8.12 -12.42
N GLY A 192 -17.01 8.47 -13.22
CA GLY A 192 -17.85 9.66 -12.99
C GLY A 192 -17.45 10.90 -13.79
N SER A 193 -16.22 10.97 -14.30
CA SER A 193 -15.75 12.07 -15.19
C SER A 193 -15.75 11.69 -16.67
N LEU A 194 -15.44 10.43 -16.96
CA LEU A 194 -15.44 9.84 -18.30
C LEU A 194 -16.21 8.53 -18.30
N GLN A 195 -16.72 8.13 -19.46
CA GLN A 195 -17.47 6.90 -19.66
C GLN A 195 -16.93 6.12 -20.86
N ILE A 196 -17.15 4.80 -20.85
CA ILE A 196 -16.83 3.95 -22.00
C ILE A 196 -17.65 4.42 -23.20
N GLY A 197 -16.96 4.61 -24.33
CA GLY A 197 -17.53 5.16 -25.55
C GLY A 197 -17.26 6.66 -25.75
N ASP A 198 -16.80 7.38 -24.73
CA ASP A 198 -16.36 8.77 -24.89
C ASP A 198 -15.18 8.84 -25.87
N THR A 199 -15.17 9.89 -26.68
CA THR A 199 -14.05 10.25 -27.55
C THR A 199 -13.50 11.59 -27.09
N LEU A 200 -12.18 11.66 -26.98
CA LEU A 200 -11.43 12.85 -26.58
C LEU A 200 -10.53 13.26 -27.73
N GLU A 201 -10.50 14.54 -28.08
CA GLU A 201 -9.56 15.07 -29.07
C GLU A 201 -8.26 15.46 -28.38
N GLY A 202 -7.14 15.26 -29.07
CA GLY A 202 -5.84 15.59 -28.53
C GLY A 202 -4.68 15.32 -29.47
N GLU A 203 -3.50 15.25 -28.87
CA GLU A 203 -2.23 15.00 -29.54
C GLU A 203 -1.45 13.93 -28.79
N TYR A 204 -0.83 13.04 -29.55
CA TYR A 204 0.15 12.10 -29.04
C TYR A 204 1.40 12.19 -29.92
N LEU A 205 2.54 12.51 -29.32
CA LEU A 205 3.83 12.66 -30.01
C LEU A 205 3.71 13.50 -31.30
N PHE A 206 3.18 14.72 -31.16
CA PHE A 206 3.02 15.71 -32.23
C PHE A 206 2.06 15.32 -33.37
N GLU A 207 1.33 14.20 -33.24
CA GLU A 207 0.30 13.79 -34.20
C GLU A 207 -1.09 13.98 -33.57
N LYS A 208 -1.93 14.77 -34.25
CA LYS A 208 -3.33 14.98 -33.86
C LYS A 208 -4.10 13.67 -33.97
N THR A 209 -4.83 13.29 -32.93
CA THR A 209 -5.59 12.05 -32.91
C THR A 209 -6.82 12.13 -32.00
N GLU A 210 -7.64 11.09 -32.05
CA GLU A 210 -8.77 10.89 -31.15
C GLU A 210 -8.44 9.75 -30.19
N PHE A 211 -8.83 9.89 -28.92
CA PHE A 211 -8.71 8.86 -27.90
C PHE A 211 -10.09 8.33 -27.55
N LYS A 212 -10.31 7.03 -27.73
CA LYS A 212 -11.61 6.41 -27.50
C LYS A 212 -11.57 5.55 -26.25
N VAL A 213 -12.41 5.87 -25.26
CA VAL A 213 -12.48 5.09 -24.01
C VAL A 213 -13.13 3.73 -24.29
N VAL A 214 -12.36 2.65 -24.17
CA VAL A 214 -12.84 1.27 -24.43
C VAL A 214 -13.01 0.43 -23.17
N GLY A 215 -12.35 0.81 -22.08
CA GLY A 215 -12.41 0.08 -20.82
C GLY A 215 -12.05 0.92 -19.60
N MET A 216 -12.30 0.36 -18.42
CA MET A 216 -11.89 0.90 -17.13
C MET A 216 -11.27 -0.16 -16.25
N LEU A 217 -10.18 0.18 -15.57
CA LEU A 217 -9.46 -0.71 -14.67
C LEU A 217 -10.18 -0.87 -13.32
N SER A 218 -9.85 -1.96 -12.63
CA SER A 218 -10.24 -2.19 -11.24
C SER A 218 -9.58 -1.19 -10.29
N LYS A 219 -10.19 -0.96 -9.12
CA LYS A 219 -9.63 -0.10 -8.06
C LYS A 219 -8.36 -0.66 -7.40
N GLN A 220 -8.07 -1.94 -7.61
CA GLN A 220 -6.98 -2.67 -6.95
C GLN A 220 -5.92 -3.13 -7.97
N SER A 221 -5.63 -2.26 -8.95
CA SER A 221 -4.64 -2.53 -10.00
C SER A 221 -3.37 -1.69 -9.76
N PHE A 222 -2.24 -2.36 -9.54
CA PHE A 222 -0.92 -1.74 -9.28
C PHE A 222 0.13 -2.34 -10.20
N TYR A 223 1.14 -1.57 -10.58
CA TYR A 223 2.30 -2.05 -11.30
C TYR A 223 3.58 -1.58 -10.61
N TYR A 224 4.70 -2.24 -10.86
CA TYR A 224 6.00 -1.75 -10.38
C TYR A 224 6.60 -0.82 -11.41
N ASP A 225 6.76 0.43 -10.99
CA ASP A 225 7.40 1.47 -11.77
C ASP A 225 8.88 1.46 -11.47
N THR A 226 9.68 0.99 -12.43
CA THR A 226 11.13 0.89 -12.28
C THR A 226 11.84 2.24 -12.39
N LEU A 227 11.14 3.32 -12.74
CA LEU A 227 11.69 4.68 -12.72
C LEU A 227 11.63 5.27 -11.32
N SER A 228 10.49 5.11 -10.63
CA SER A 228 10.33 5.53 -9.23
C SER A 228 10.75 4.48 -8.21
N GLU A 229 11.05 3.26 -8.67
CA GLU A 229 11.44 2.11 -7.84
C GLU A 229 10.37 1.81 -6.78
N SER A 230 9.09 1.90 -7.18
CA SER A 230 7.92 1.77 -6.30
C SER A 230 6.74 1.09 -6.98
N LEU A 231 5.83 0.52 -6.16
CA LEU A 231 4.51 0.12 -6.66
C LEU A 231 3.61 1.33 -6.83
N GLU A 232 3.14 1.54 -8.06
CA GLU A 232 2.27 2.65 -8.43
C GLU A 232 0.85 2.16 -8.72
N SER A 233 -0.14 2.95 -8.28
CA SER A 233 -1.55 2.65 -8.57
C SER A 233 -1.89 3.09 -9.98
N THR A 234 -2.49 2.20 -10.76
CA THR A 234 -3.00 2.51 -12.11
C THR A 234 -4.27 3.38 -12.10
N ALA A 235 -4.84 3.67 -10.92
CA ALA A 235 -6.14 4.32 -10.77
C ALA A 235 -6.24 5.67 -11.50
N ARG A 236 -5.15 6.44 -11.58
CA ARG A 236 -5.11 7.78 -12.20
C ARG A 236 -4.51 7.81 -13.61
N TYR A 237 -4.10 6.66 -14.15
CA TYR A 237 -3.48 6.61 -15.47
C TYR A 237 -4.50 6.50 -16.59
N MET A 238 -4.20 7.16 -17.72
CA MET A 238 -4.74 6.79 -19.02
C MET A 238 -3.79 5.78 -19.65
N ILE A 239 -4.23 4.54 -19.89
CA ILE A 239 -3.43 3.51 -20.52
C ILE A 239 -3.76 3.45 -22.00
N ILE A 240 -2.74 3.45 -22.85
CA ILE A 240 -2.84 3.28 -24.30
C ILE A 240 -1.93 2.13 -24.75
N PRO A 241 -2.24 1.42 -25.85
CA PRO A 241 -1.39 0.32 -26.32
C PRO A 241 -0.11 0.87 -26.96
N VAL A 242 0.99 0.14 -26.80
CA VAL A 242 2.21 0.33 -27.61
C VAL A 242 1.86 -0.03 -29.06
N GLN A 243 1.75 0.97 -29.93
CA GLN A 243 1.38 0.73 -31.33
C GLN A 243 2.61 0.59 -32.21
N GLU A 244 2.58 -0.37 -33.14
CA GLU A 244 3.62 -0.61 -34.13
C GLU A 244 3.21 -0.14 -35.51
N SER A 245 4.15 0.42 -36.27
CA SER A 245 3.92 0.88 -37.65
C SER A 245 4.75 0.05 -38.62
N GLU A 246 4.18 -0.28 -39.78
CA GLU A 246 4.94 -0.87 -40.90
C GLU A 246 5.73 0.19 -41.69
N GLN A 247 5.41 1.47 -41.50
CA GLN A 247 5.98 2.59 -42.24
C GLN A 247 6.85 3.47 -41.34
N ALA A 248 8.04 3.82 -41.82
CA ALA A 248 9.01 4.68 -41.15
C ALA A 248 8.66 6.18 -41.26
N THR A 249 7.43 6.56 -40.91
CA THR A 249 7.03 7.98 -40.83
C THR A 249 7.73 8.67 -39.65
N GLU A 250 7.82 9.99 -39.67
CA GLU A 250 8.41 10.76 -38.56
C GLU A 250 7.74 10.43 -37.21
N HIS A 251 6.40 10.43 -37.16
CA HIS A 251 5.66 10.02 -35.96
C HIS A 251 5.93 8.57 -35.55
N ALA A 252 5.99 7.63 -36.51
CA ALA A 252 6.30 6.24 -36.22
C ALA A 252 7.71 6.06 -35.65
N LYS A 253 8.67 6.86 -36.11
CA LYS A 253 10.04 6.89 -35.60
C LYS A 253 10.09 7.41 -34.16
N ILE A 254 9.45 8.54 -33.86
CA ILE A 254 9.36 9.08 -32.49
C ILE A 254 8.73 8.05 -31.55
N MET A 255 7.62 7.45 -32.00
CA MET A 255 6.92 6.41 -31.25
C MET A 255 7.81 5.17 -31.02
N ASN A 256 8.53 4.73 -32.05
CA ASN A 256 9.42 3.58 -31.97
C ASN A 256 10.58 3.81 -30.98
N LEU A 257 11.17 5.02 -31.01
CA LEU A 257 12.20 5.43 -30.07
C LEU A 257 11.69 5.42 -28.63
N GLN A 258 10.52 5.98 -28.39
CA GLN A 258 9.92 5.96 -27.06
C GLN A 258 9.59 4.56 -26.55
N GLN A 259 9.07 3.69 -27.42
CA GLN A 259 8.58 2.36 -27.04
C GLN A 259 9.69 1.32 -26.82
N ILE A 260 10.96 1.65 -27.11
CA ILE A 260 12.10 0.83 -26.67
C ILE A 260 12.32 0.95 -25.15
N ALA A 261 11.75 1.97 -24.51
CA ALA A 261 11.71 2.04 -23.07
C ALA A 261 10.77 0.96 -22.52
N GLY A 262 11.18 0.34 -21.43
CA GLY A 262 10.43 -0.75 -20.83
C GLY A 262 11.14 -1.40 -19.67
N VAL A 263 10.71 -2.62 -19.36
CA VAL A 263 11.18 -3.37 -18.20
C VAL A 263 11.59 -4.76 -18.63
N ILE A 264 12.80 -5.16 -18.24
CA ILE A 264 13.28 -6.54 -18.29
C ILE A 264 13.02 -7.22 -16.95
N ILE A 265 12.45 -8.42 -17.01
CA ILE A 265 12.11 -9.25 -15.88
C ILE A 265 12.95 -10.53 -15.97
N SER A 266 13.81 -10.75 -14.98
CA SER A 266 14.72 -11.90 -14.99
C SER A 266 14.98 -12.45 -13.58
N GLU A 267 15.28 -13.74 -13.50
CA GLU A 267 15.81 -14.36 -12.28
C GLU A 267 17.34 -14.17 -12.16
N GLN A 268 17.98 -13.63 -13.21
CA GLN A 268 19.41 -13.40 -13.25
C GLN A 268 19.76 -12.03 -12.68
N GLY A 269 20.94 -11.92 -12.05
CA GLY A 269 21.43 -10.64 -11.54
C GLY A 269 21.88 -9.68 -12.65
N TYR A 270 21.92 -8.39 -12.31
CA TYR A 270 22.15 -7.25 -13.21
C TYR A 270 23.28 -7.48 -14.24
N LEU A 271 24.48 -7.89 -13.79
CA LEU A 271 25.64 -8.02 -14.68
C LEU A 271 25.41 -9.02 -15.83
N LYS A 272 24.66 -10.11 -15.59
CA LYS A 272 24.37 -11.11 -16.62
C LYS A 272 23.31 -10.61 -17.60
N VAL A 273 22.26 -9.96 -17.08
CA VAL A 273 21.21 -9.36 -17.91
C VAL A 273 21.82 -8.26 -18.77
N LYS A 274 22.69 -7.43 -18.20
CA LYS A 274 23.44 -6.41 -18.93
C LYS A 274 24.30 -6.99 -20.05
N GLU A 275 25.07 -8.05 -19.79
CA GLU A 275 25.87 -8.71 -20.82
C GLU A 275 24.99 -9.23 -21.99
N GLN A 276 23.81 -9.77 -21.68
CA GLN A 276 22.86 -10.22 -22.69
C GLN A 276 22.28 -9.06 -23.50
N VAL A 277 21.85 -7.98 -22.83
CA VAL A 277 21.33 -6.77 -23.49
C VAL A 277 22.39 -6.15 -24.39
N ASP A 278 23.62 -5.96 -23.89
CA ASP A 278 24.74 -5.40 -24.66
C ASP A 278 25.02 -6.24 -25.91
N LYS A 279 24.95 -7.57 -25.79
CA LYS A 279 25.11 -8.50 -26.92
C LYS A 279 24.00 -8.33 -27.97
N LEU A 280 22.74 -8.22 -27.55
CA LEU A 280 21.62 -7.99 -28.47
C LEU A 280 21.75 -6.65 -29.20
N ILE A 281 22.21 -5.60 -28.50
CA ILE A 281 22.48 -4.28 -29.10
C ILE A 281 23.55 -4.39 -30.19
N GLU A 282 24.66 -5.11 -29.94
CA GLU A 282 25.72 -5.33 -30.93
C GLU A 282 25.24 -6.18 -32.11
N GLU A 283 24.47 -7.24 -31.85
CA GLU A 283 23.94 -8.14 -32.89
C GLU A 283 22.99 -7.41 -33.86
N GLU A 284 22.14 -6.52 -33.32
CA GLU A 284 21.18 -5.73 -34.10
C GLU A 284 21.75 -4.42 -34.64
N LYS A 285 22.98 -4.06 -34.26
CA LYS A 285 23.66 -2.80 -34.63
C LYS A 285 22.91 -1.55 -34.18
N ALA A 286 22.44 -1.57 -32.94
CA ALA A 286 21.62 -0.52 -32.33
C ALA A 286 22.40 0.42 -31.40
N GLU A 287 23.75 0.41 -31.44
CA GLU A 287 24.60 1.14 -30.51
C GLU A 287 24.36 2.67 -30.53
N ASP A 288 24.09 3.23 -31.72
CA ASP A 288 23.88 4.67 -31.88
C ASP A 288 22.56 5.18 -31.24
N PHE A 289 21.61 4.28 -30.99
CA PHE A 289 20.38 4.58 -30.24
C PHE A 289 20.63 4.71 -28.73
N GLY A 290 21.83 4.36 -28.25
CA GLY A 290 22.18 4.46 -26.84
C GLY A 290 21.20 3.71 -25.95
N VAL A 291 20.68 2.55 -26.39
CA VAL A 291 19.83 1.68 -25.57
C VAL A 291 20.68 1.13 -24.43
N TYR A 292 20.17 1.18 -23.20
CA TYR A 292 20.88 0.65 -22.04
C TYR A 292 19.92 0.19 -20.96
N ILE A 293 20.45 -0.68 -20.10
CA ILE A 293 19.81 -1.10 -18.86
C ILE A 293 20.30 -0.19 -17.72
N LYS A 294 19.38 0.45 -16.99
CA LYS A 294 19.71 1.31 -15.85
C LYS A 294 20.35 0.44 -14.76
N GLU A 295 21.51 0.86 -14.26
CA GLU A 295 22.10 0.24 -13.07
C GLU A 295 21.23 0.57 -11.85
N PRO A 296 20.74 -0.43 -11.10
CA PRO A 296 19.95 -0.18 -9.91
C PRO A 296 20.83 0.41 -8.80
N GLU A 297 20.38 1.50 -8.15
CA GLU A 297 21.20 2.27 -7.20
C GLU A 297 21.61 1.45 -5.95
N ASP A 298 20.76 0.53 -5.49
CA ASP A 298 20.97 -0.32 -4.30
C ASP A 298 21.07 -1.84 -4.61
N GLY A 299 21.41 -2.18 -5.86
CA GLY A 299 21.32 -3.56 -6.36
C GLY A 299 19.92 -3.87 -6.86
N ALA A 300 19.79 -4.87 -7.74
CA ALA A 300 18.55 -5.16 -8.46
C ALA A 300 17.36 -5.30 -7.48
N ALA A 301 16.46 -4.32 -7.50
CA ALA A 301 15.30 -4.32 -6.64
C ALA A 301 14.40 -5.51 -7.03
N SER A 302 14.26 -6.46 -6.11
CA SER A 302 13.18 -7.43 -6.17
C SER A 302 11.94 -6.74 -5.63
N ILE A 303 10.85 -6.72 -6.40
CA ILE A 303 9.55 -6.19 -5.94
C ILE A 303 9.16 -6.77 -4.58
N LEU A 304 9.54 -8.02 -4.32
CA LEU A 304 9.30 -8.69 -3.04
C LEU A 304 10.09 -8.10 -1.88
N ASP A 305 11.30 -7.62 -2.12
CA ASP A 305 12.13 -6.98 -1.10
C ASP A 305 11.57 -5.60 -0.77
N ASP A 306 11.08 -4.84 -1.75
CA ASP A 306 10.39 -3.56 -1.52
C ASP A 306 9.02 -3.75 -0.86
N TYR A 307 8.21 -4.70 -1.35
CA TYR A 307 6.93 -5.04 -0.75
C TYR A 307 7.09 -5.51 0.69
N SER A 308 8.06 -6.39 0.95
CA SER A 308 8.27 -6.93 2.29
C SER A 308 8.95 -5.93 3.22
N SER A 309 9.85 -5.07 2.73
CA SER A 309 10.53 -4.07 3.55
C SER A 309 9.59 -2.93 3.94
N MET A 310 8.86 -2.34 2.99
CA MET A 310 7.88 -1.28 3.27
C MET A 310 6.78 -1.80 4.21
N THR A 311 6.28 -3.01 3.95
CA THR A 311 5.21 -3.60 4.77
C THR A 311 5.71 -3.96 6.17
N LYS A 312 6.91 -4.55 6.31
CA LYS A 312 7.49 -4.89 7.62
C LYS A 312 7.86 -3.65 8.42
N GLU A 313 8.35 -2.60 7.77
CA GLU A 313 8.71 -1.37 8.46
C GLU A 313 7.45 -0.66 9.00
N VAL A 314 6.41 -0.54 8.18
CA VAL A 314 5.12 0.01 8.58
C VAL A 314 4.49 -0.84 9.69
N GLU A 315 4.47 -2.16 9.54
CA GLU A 315 4.00 -3.10 10.58
C GLU A 315 4.77 -2.90 11.90
N LYS A 316 6.10 -2.78 11.84
CA LYS A 316 6.95 -2.56 13.01
C LYS A 316 6.63 -1.23 13.69
N GLN A 317 6.46 -0.15 12.93
CA GLN A 317 6.08 1.16 13.48
C GLN A 317 4.71 1.09 14.17
N PHE A 318 3.73 0.42 13.55
CA PHE A 318 2.42 0.21 14.14
C PHE A 318 2.46 -0.68 15.40
N MET A 319 3.27 -1.74 15.41
CA MET A 319 3.49 -2.59 16.59
C MET A 319 4.14 -1.83 17.74
N VAL A 320 5.06 -0.90 17.44
CA VAL A 320 5.64 0.00 18.46
C VAL A 320 4.58 0.94 19.03
N ILE A 321 3.75 1.57 18.19
CA ILE A 321 2.64 2.44 18.63
C ILE A 321 1.62 1.66 19.47
N LEU A 322 1.28 0.44 19.04
CA LEU A 322 0.40 -0.46 19.78
C LEU A 322 0.99 -0.82 21.15
N GLY A 323 2.28 -1.17 21.21
CA GLY A 323 2.98 -1.45 22.46
C GLY A 323 2.98 -0.26 23.43
N ILE A 324 3.22 0.94 22.92
CA ILE A 324 3.14 2.18 23.71
C ILE A 324 1.71 2.41 24.21
N THR A 325 0.70 2.22 23.36
CA THR A 325 -0.71 2.40 23.72
C THR A 325 -1.16 1.39 24.78
N LEU A 326 -0.77 0.12 24.64
CA LEU A 326 -1.01 -0.93 25.64
C LEU A 326 -0.40 -0.54 27.00
N LEU A 327 0.84 -0.05 26.99
CA LEU A 327 1.51 0.40 28.22
C LEU A 327 0.75 1.55 28.89
N PHE A 328 0.27 2.55 28.13
CA PHE A 328 -0.53 3.64 28.68
C PHE A 328 -1.88 3.16 29.22
N VAL A 329 -2.55 2.22 28.53
CA VAL A 329 -3.80 1.63 29.00
C VAL A 329 -3.57 0.91 30.33
N CYS A 330 -2.57 0.02 30.41
CA CYS A 330 -2.20 -0.68 31.65
C CYS A 330 -1.87 0.29 32.80
N LEU A 331 -1.11 1.35 32.54
CA LEU A 331 -0.80 2.32 33.59
C LEU A 331 -2.04 3.09 34.05
N SER A 332 -2.93 3.43 33.12
CA SER A 332 -4.17 4.15 33.41
C SER A 332 -5.17 3.31 34.20
N THR A 333 -5.30 2.01 33.88
CA THR A 333 -6.16 1.07 34.59
C THR A 333 -5.61 0.81 35.99
N ILE A 334 -4.29 0.55 36.12
CA ILE A 334 -3.61 0.41 37.41
C ILE A 334 -3.85 1.64 38.30
N TYR A 335 -3.65 2.84 37.77
CA TYR A 335 -3.83 4.07 38.56
C TYR A 335 -5.29 4.25 39.00
N THR A 336 -6.24 3.92 38.13
CA THR A 336 -7.67 4.01 38.44
C THR A 336 -8.10 2.98 39.50
N LEU A 337 -7.66 1.73 39.36
CA LEU A 337 -7.89 0.68 40.35
C LEU A 337 -7.26 1.02 41.71
N TYR A 338 -6.04 1.57 41.71
CA TYR A 338 -5.41 2.09 42.91
C TYR A 338 -6.18 3.27 43.53
N GLY A 339 -6.74 4.14 42.70
CA GLY A 339 -7.63 5.22 43.12
C GLY A 339 -8.85 4.69 43.88
N PHE A 340 -9.52 3.67 43.34
CA PHE A 340 -10.63 3.00 44.01
C PHE A 340 -10.23 2.32 45.31
N MET A 341 -9.03 1.72 45.36
CA MET A 341 -8.48 1.17 46.60
C MET A 341 -8.27 2.24 47.67
N LYS A 342 -7.74 3.39 47.28
CA LYS A 342 -7.46 4.51 48.19
C LYS A 342 -8.76 5.14 48.72
N GLU A 343 -9.80 5.24 47.91
CA GLU A 343 -11.10 5.78 48.33
C GLU A 343 -11.75 4.90 49.41
N GLU A 344 -11.59 3.58 49.34
CA GLU A 344 -12.14 2.63 50.31
C GLU A 344 -11.14 2.26 51.44
N ARG A 345 -10.05 3.02 51.60
CA ARG A 345 -8.96 2.71 52.54
C ARG A 345 -9.44 2.58 53.99
N GLU A 346 -10.31 3.47 54.46
CA GLU A 346 -10.84 3.41 55.84
C GLU A 346 -11.60 2.10 56.09
N ARG A 347 -12.37 1.65 55.10
CA ARG A 347 -13.12 0.39 55.17
C ARG A 347 -12.17 -0.80 55.23
N TYR A 348 -11.18 -0.84 54.34
CA TYR A 348 -10.18 -1.92 54.31
C TYR A 348 -9.35 -1.96 55.61
N GLY A 349 -9.07 -0.81 56.22
CA GLY A 349 -8.41 -0.75 57.54
C GLY A 349 -9.23 -1.38 58.65
N ILE A 350 -10.54 -1.10 58.70
CA ILE A 350 -11.46 -1.74 59.65
C ILE A 350 -11.54 -3.25 59.40
N GLU A 351 -11.64 -3.68 58.14
CA GLU A 351 -11.67 -5.10 57.78
C GLU A 351 -10.39 -5.84 58.21
N MET A 352 -9.21 -5.24 58.01
CA MET A 352 -7.93 -5.79 58.49
C MET A 352 -7.87 -5.87 60.02
N LEU A 353 -8.36 -4.86 60.75
CA LEU A 353 -8.47 -4.89 62.21
C LEU A 353 -9.41 -6.00 62.71
N CYS A 354 -10.47 -6.28 61.96
CA CYS A 354 -11.41 -7.37 62.23
C CYS A 354 -10.88 -8.75 61.78
N GLY A 355 -9.65 -8.84 61.27
CA GLY A 355 -8.96 -10.08 60.92
C GLY A 355 -9.05 -10.49 59.44
N ALA A 356 -9.44 -9.60 58.53
CA ALA A 356 -9.37 -9.85 57.10
C ALA A 356 -7.92 -9.92 56.61
N SER A 357 -7.66 -10.83 55.68
CA SER A 357 -6.35 -10.97 55.03
C SER A 357 -6.19 -9.99 53.86
N VAL A 358 -4.96 -9.68 53.47
CA VAL A 358 -4.68 -8.84 52.29
C VAL A 358 -5.33 -9.41 51.02
N TRP A 359 -5.41 -10.73 50.91
CA TRP A 359 -6.10 -11.42 49.81
C TRP A 359 -7.59 -11.11 49.74
N ASP A 360 -8.24 -10.89 50.89
CA ASP A 360 -9.67 -10.55 50.92
C ASP A 360 -9.91 -9.19 50.28
N ILE A 361 -9.02 -8.23 50.53
CA ILE A 361 -9.07 -6.87 49.95
C ILE A 361 -8.74 -6.89 48.46
N VAL A 362 -7.65 -7.56 48.08
CA VAL A 362 -7.25 -7.69 46.67
C VAL A 362 -8.37 -8.35 45.85
N SER A 363 -9.06 -9.34 46.41
CA SER A 363 -10.10 -10.07 45.70
C SER A 363 -11.32 -9.21 45.33
N ASP A 364 -11.66 -8.19 46.13
CA ASP A 364 -12.75 -7.25 45.82
C ASP A 364 -12.43 -6.40 44.58
N ILE A 365 -11.20 -5.90 44.48
CA ILE A 365 -10.77 -5.06 43.34
C ILE A 365 -10.44 -5.92 42.11
N MET A 366 -9.85 -7.09 42.30
CA MET A 366 -9.61 -8.06 41.23
C MET A 366 -10.93 -8.48 40.57
N LEU A 367 -12.03 -8.62 41.33
CA LEU A 367 -13.34 -8.90 40.74
C LEU A 367 -13.83 -7.74 39.86
N LEU A 368 -13.62 -6.48 40.28
CA LEU A 368 -13.97 -5.31 39.47
C LEU A 368 -13.16 -5.28 38.16
N ASP A 369 -11.85 -5.52 38.25
CA ASP A 369 -10.98 -5.60 37.09
C ASP A 369 -11.40 -6.72 36.12
N ILE A 370 -11.66 -7.93 36.62
CA ILE A 370 -12.17 -9.04 35.80
C ILE A 370 -13.46 -8.66 35.07
N ILE A 371 -14.38 -7.95 35.72
CA ILE A 371 -15.64 -7.50 35.07
C ILE A 371 -15.36 -6.50 33.95
N ILE A 372 -14.49 -5.52 34.20
CA ILE A 372 -14.10 -4.50 33.21
C ILE A 372 -13.41 -5.17 32.02
N MET A 373 -12.43 -6.04 32.28
CA MET A 373 -11.67 -6.75 31.26
C MET A 373 -12.57 -7.68 30.45
N THR A 374 -13.47 -8.42 31.10
CA THR A 374 -14.43 -9.31 30.41
C THR A 374 -15.36 -8.50 29.50
N ALA A 375 -15.87 -7.36 29.97
CA ALA A 375 -16.70 -6.47 29.15
C ALA A 375 -15.92 -5.93 27.94
N GLY A 376 -14.69 -5.47 28.14
CA GLY A 376 -13.82 -4.98 27.06
C GLY A 376 -13.48 -6.07 26.03
N VAL A 377 -13.14 -7.27 26.49
CA VAL A 377 -12.89 -8.45 25.64
C VAL A 377 -14.13 -8.79 24.82
N MET A 378 -15.34 -8.81 25.41
CA MET A 378 -16.57 -9.11 24.65
C MET A 378 -16.81 -8.11 23.51
N VAL A 379 -16.58 -6.83 23.73
CA VAL A 379 -16.67 -5.81 22.68
C VAL A 379 -15.61 -6.04 21.61
N SER A 380 -14.38 -6.33 22.02
CA SER A 380 -13.27 -6.62 21.09
C SER A 380 -13.55 -7.84 20.22
N LEU A 381 -14.08 -8.92 20.79
CA LEU A 381 -14.46 -10.12 20.05
C LEU A 381 -15.59 -9.85 19.05
N ALA A 382 -16.54 -8.97 19.37
CA ALA A 382 -17.58 -8.57 18.43
C ALA A 382 -16.99 -7.82 17.22
N VAL A 383 -16.05 -6.90 17.45
CA VAL A 383 -15.34 -6.19 16.38
C VAL A 383 -14.54 -7.18 15.51
N MET A 384 -13.76 -8.05 16.13
CA MET A 384 -13.00 -9.08 15.41
C MET A 384 -13.90 -10.04 14.62
N GLY A 385 -15.09 -10.36 15.12
CA GLY A 385 -16.08 -11.16 14.42
C GLY A 385 -16.64 -10.47 13.17
N ILE A 386 -16.91 -9.17 13.24
CA ILE A 386 -17.34 -8.36 12.09
C ILE A 386 -16.22 -8.32 11.03
N CYS A 387 -14.97 -8.20 11.46
CA CYS A 387 -13.79 -8.18 10.59
C CYS A 387 -13.29 -9.56 10.15
N GLN A 388 -13.98 -10.64 10.53
CA GLN A 388 -13.66 -12.03 10.14
C GLN A 388 -12.24 -12.49 10.51
N CYS A 389 -11.72 -12.08 11.68
CA CYS A 389 -10.39 -12.48 12.14
C CYS A 389 -10.27 -13.98 12.44
N SER A 390 -9.05 -14.52 12.33
CA SER A 390 -8.75 -15.93 12.57
C SER A 390 -8.89 -16.32 14.05
N MET A 391 -9.27 -17.59 14.29
CA MET A 391 -9.39 -18.15 15.65
C MET A 391 -8.08 -18.10 16.45
N LYS A 392 -6.91 -18.15 15.77
CA LYS A 392 -5.61 -18.03 16.43
C LYS A 392 -5.42 -16.64 17.04
N ASN A 393 -5.83 -15.59 16.33
CA ASN A 393 -5.71 -14.22 16.81
C ASN A 393 -6.68 -13.92 17.95
N VAL A 394 -7.87 -14.53 17.93
CA VAL A 394 -8.80 -14.50 19.07
C VAL A 394 -8.16 -15.06 20.34
N ILE A 395 -7.49 -16.21 20.25
CA ILE A 395 -6.79 -16.81 21.40
C ILE A 395 -5.66 -15.88 21.88
N TRP A 396 -4.92 -15.27 20.96
CA TRP A 396 -3.82 -14.37 21.30
C TRP A 396 -4.28 -13.12 22.06
N VAL A 397 -5.39 -12.50 21.63
CA VAL A 397 -6.00 -11.35 22.34
C VAL A 397 -6.43 -11.73 23.75
N ILE A 398 -7.01 -12.93 23.94
CA ILE A 398 -7.39 -13.43 25.27
C ILE A 398 -6.15 -13.61 26.17
N LEU A 399 -5.04 -14.11 25.62
CA LEU A 399 -3.78 -14.25 26.37
C LEU A 399 -3.21 -12.90 26.81
N ILE A 400 -3.29 -11.87 25.96
CA ILE A 400 -2.90 -10.50 26.32
C ILE A 400 -3.77 -10.00 27.47
N ALA A 401 -5.10 -10.14 27.37
CA ALA A 401 -6.01 -9.71 28.42
C ALA A 401 -5.72 -10.39 29.77
N ILE A 402 -5.44 -11.70 29.76
CA ILE A 402 -5.02 -12.45 30.96
C ILE A 402 -3.68 -11.90 31.50
N GLY A 403 -2.72 -11.63 30.61
CA GLY A 403 -1.43 -11.04 30.99
C GLY A 403 -1.57 -9.68 31.67
N ILE A 404 -2.48 -8.83 31.18
CA ILE A 404 -2.80 -7.53 31.78
C ILE A 404 -3.38 -7.74 33.19
N ILE A 405 -4.45 -8.55 33.34
CA ILE A 405 -5.05 -8.83 34.66
C ILE A 405 -4.00 -9.32 35.66
N LEU A 406 -3.10 -10.21 35.26
CA LEU A 406 -2.05 -10.73 36.12
C LEU A 406 -1.06 -9.64 36.54
N ALA A 407 -0.62 -8.80 35.60
CA ALA A 407 0.29 -7.70 35.89
C ALA A 407 -0.33 -6.68 36.86
N GLU A 408 -1.60 -6.32 36.64
CA GLU A 408 -2.36 -5.42 37.50
C GLU A 408 -2.55 -6.01 38.90
N THR A 409 -2.91 -7.29 38.99
CA THR A 409 -3.10 -8.00 40.27
C THR A 409 -1.80 -8.07 41.08
N ILE A 410 -0.67 -8.36 40.42
CA ILE A 410 0.64 -8.38 41.08
C ILE A 410 1.00 -7.00 41.63
N TYR A 411 0.77 -5.94 40.86
CA TYR A 411 1.03 -4.57 41.31
C TYR A 411 0.17 -4.19 42.51
N MET A 412 -1.13 -4.51 42.48
CA MET A 412 -2.04 -4.24 43.60
C MET A 412 -1.61 -4.97 44.88
N MET A 413 -1.22 -6.25 44.77
CA MET A 413 -0.68 -7.00 45.90
C MET A 413 0.59 -6.35 46.47
N TYR A 414 1.52 -5.95 45.60
CA TYR A 414 2.75 -5.28 46.02
C TYR A 414 2.44 -4.01 46.82
N GLN A 415 1.53 -3.17 46.32
CA GLN A 415 1.15 -1.94 47.01
C GLN A 415 0.57 -2.24 48.40
N LEU A 416 -0.39 -3.17 48.50
CA LEU A 416 -1.03 -3.52 49.77
C LEU A 416 -0.09 -4.15 50.81
N LEU A 417 0.92 -4.91 50.38
CA LEU A 417 1.93 -5.44 51.29
C LEU A 417 2.83 -4.35 51.91
N HIS A 418 2.93 -3.19 51.26
CA HIS A 418 3.70 -2.04 51.73
C HIS A 418 2.83 -0.99 52.44
N PHE A 419 1.53 -1.22 52.61
CA PHE A 419 0.69 -0.39 53.47
C PHE A 419 0.96 -0.71 54.95
N GLU A 420 1.53 0.23 55.70
CA GLU A 420 1.59 0.11 57.16
C GLU A 420 0.19 0.29 57.77
N VAL A 421 -0.26 -0.65 58.59
CA VAL A 421 -1.57 -0.59 59.30
C VAL A 421 -1.68 0.67 60.17
N LYS A 422 -0.55 1.19 60.66
CA LYS A 422 -0.47 2.43 61.43
C LYS A 422 -0.97 3.65 60.65
N ASP A 423 -0.77 3.67 59.33
CA ASP A 423 -1.20 4.77 58.45
C ASP A 423 -2.66 4.61 57.99
N LEU A 424 -3.31 3.47 58.26
CA LEU A 424 -4.71 3.22 57.90
C LEU A 424 -5.71 3.76 58.94
N ILE A 425 -5.28 3.92 60.20
CA ILE A 425 -6.15 4.34 61.33
C ILE A 425 -5.58 5.56 62.06
N GLY A 426 -4.29 5.88 61.85
CA GLY A 426 -3.70 7.13 62.32
C GLY A 426 -4.31 8.31 61.56
N GLY A 427 -5.28 8.98 62.19
CA GLY A 427 -5.64 10.33 61.79
C GLY A 427 -4.38 11.19 61.74
N ALA A 428 -4.36 12.14 60.80
CA ALA A 428 -3.32 13.15 60.75
C ALA A 428 -3.23 13.85 62.11
N GLU A 429 -2.18 13.54 62.87
CA GLU A 429 -1.65 14.46 63.88
C GLU A 429 -0.64 15.39 63.21
#